data_AF-M1CXA4-F1
#
_entry.id   AF-M1CXA4-F1
#
_cell.length_a   1.000
_cell.length_b   1.000
_cell.length_c   1.000
_cell.angle_alpha   90.00
_cell.angle_beta   90.00
_cell.angle_gamma   90.00
#
_symmetry.space_group_name_H-M   'P 1'
#
loop_
_entity.id
_entity.type
_entity.pdbx_description
1 polymer ?
#
loop_
_entity_poly.entity_id
_entity_poly.type
_entity_poly.pdbx_seq_one_letter_code
_entity_poly.pdbx_strand_id
1 'polypeptide(L)'
;MDVHIHMSYCTPSGFKLLASNYLGITEHQLFQEIENLIGATAVTPAEVAEKLMKDDEVDIALKGLIDFLHMKEKEHEDIKVEEEENE
;
A
#
# COMPACT_ATOMS: atom_id res chain seq x y z
N MET A 1 -19.29 20.03 7.26
CA MET A 1 -18.43 19.16 8.10
C MET A 1 -17.36 18.65 7.17
N ASP A 2 -16.17 19.23 7.22
CA ASP A 2 -15.03 18.74 6.48
C ASP A 2 -14.49 17.53 7.26
N VAL A 3 -14.99 16.35 6.89
CA VAL A 3 -14.50 15.09 7.45
C VAL A 3 -13.13 14.85 6.83
N HIS A 4 -12.11 15.51 7.36
CA HIS A 4 -10.73 15.09 7.22
C HIS A 4 -10.61 13.74 7.94
N ILE A 5 -11.13 12.68 7.31
CA ILE A 5 -10.86 11.32 7.73
C ILE A 5 -9.36 11.19 7.56
N HIS A 6 -8.65 11.25 8.69
CA HIS A 6 -7.29 10.73 8.78
C HIS A 6 -7.43 9.25 8.42
N MET A 7 -7.41 8.93 7.13
CA MET A 7 -7.30 7.56 6.67
C MET A 7 -5.91 7.15 7.10
N SER A 8 -5.81 6.49 8.26
CA SER A 8 -4.54 5.94 8.72
C SER A 8 -3.96 5.12 7.58
N TYR A 9 -2.73 5.46 7.19
CA TYR A 9 -2.01 4.73 6.17
C TYR A 9 -1.92 3.24 6.55
N CYS A 10 -1.93 2.40 5.52
CA CYS A 10 -1.71 0.98 5.69
C CYS A 10 -0.31 0.81 6.27
N THR A 11 -0.20 -0.06 7.26
CA THR A 11 1.09 -0.47 7.81
C THR A 11 1.38 -1.88 7.30
N PRO A 12 2.65 -2.31 7.31
CA PRO A 12 3.02 -3.70 7.01
C PRO A 12 2.18 -4.73 7.77
N SER A 13 1.93 -4.45 9.06
CA SER A 13 1.08 -5.26 9.92
C SER A 13 -0.39 -5.24 9.49
N GLY A 14 -0.90 -4.07 9.08
CA GLY A 14 -2.24 -3.93 8.52
C GLY A 14 -2.43 -4.74 7.24
N PHE A 15 -1.45 -4.69 6.33
CA PHE A 15 -1.44 -5.51 5.12
C PHE A 15 -1.49 -7.00 5.43
N LYS A 16 -0.66 -7.49 6.37
CA LYS A 16 -0.70 -8.92 6.77
C LYS A 16 -2.08 -9.34 7.24
N LEU A 17 -2.74 -8.50 8.04
CA LEU A 17 -4.11 -8.76 8.48
C LEU A 17 -5.09 -8.84 7.28
N LEU A 18 -4.98 -7.91 6.33
CA LEU A 18 -5.83 -7.91 5.13
C LEU A 18 -5.56 -9.14 4.26
N ALA A 19 -4.30 -9.51 4.03
CA ALA A 19 -3.94 -10.68 3.24
C ALA A 19 -4.45 -11.98 3.89
N SER A 20 -4.36 -12.11 5.21
CA SER A 20 -4.94 -13.25 5.90
C SER A 20 -6.47 -13.27 5.85
N ASN A 21 -7.12 -12.11 5.85
CA ASN A 21 -8.59 -12.02 5.85
C ASN A 21 -9.20 -12.25 4.46
N TYR A 22 -8.57 -11.72 3.41
CA TYR A 22 -9.06 -11.83 2.03
C TYR A 22 -8.52 -13.05 1.28
N LEU A 23 -7.21 -13.33 1.42
CA LEU A 23 -6.54 -14.39 0.68
C LEU A 23 -6.29 -15.65 1.52
N GLY A 24 -6.54 -15.61 2.83
CA GLY A 24 -6.35 -16.76 3.72
C GLY A 24 -4.88 -17.13 3.95
N ILE A 25 -3.94 -16.24 3.61
CA ILE A 25 -2.50 -16.49 3.75
C ILE A 25 -1.87 -15.61 4.83
N THR A 26 -0.93 -16.18 5.57
CA THR A 26 -0.18 -15.47 6.63
C THR A 26 1.23 -15.09 6.21
N GLU A 27 1.76 -15.76 5.19
CA GLU A 27 3.11 -15.56 4.69
C GLU A 27 3.16 -15.79 3.17
N HIS A 28 3.99 -14.98 2.50
CA HIS A 28 4.31 -15.16 1.09
C HIS A 28 5.70 -14.58 0.81
N GLN A 29 6.39 -15.12 -0.18
CA GLN A 29 7.68 -14.60 -0.64
C GLN A 29 7.61 -13.12 -1.07
N LEU A 30 6.46 -12.67 -1.58
CA LEU A 30 6.20 -11.29 -1.98
C LEU A 30 5.83 -10.35 -0.83
N PHE A 31 5.54 -10.87 0.37
CA PHE A 31 5.14 -10.00 1.50
C PHE A 31 6.25 -9.03 1.89
N GLN A 32 7.51 -9.49 1.91
CA GLN A 32 8.62 -8.63 2.30
C GLN A 32 8.75 -7.40 1.39
N GLU A 33 8.53 -7.59 0.08
CA GLU A 33 8.56 -6.50 -0.90
C GLU A 33 7.38 -5.55 -0.70
N ILE A 34 6.17 -6.09 -0.55
CA ILE A 34 4.96 -5.31 -0.30
C ILE A 34 5.07 -4.51 1.01
N GLU A 35 5.58 -5.12 2.09
CA GLU A 35 5.76 -4.46 3.37
C GLU A 35 6.72 -3.26 3.26
N ASN A 36 7.81 -3.40 2.50
CA ASN A 36 8.74 -2.30 2.23
C ASN A 36 8.08 -1.20 1.42
N LEU A 37 7.37 -1.56 0.34
CA LEU A 37 6.66 -0.61 -0.51
C LEU A 37 5.55 0.14 0.25
N ILE A 38 4.77 -0.56 1.08
CA ILE A 38 3.74 0.06 1.95
C ILE A 38 4.38 1.01 2.98
N GLY A 39 5.57 0.69 3.48
CA GLY A 39 6.32 1.59 4.36
C GLY A 39 6.85 2.83 3.65
N ALA A 40 7.17 2.72 2.36
CA ALA A 40 7.67 3.82 1.53
C ALA A 40 6.56 4.67 0.90
N THR A 41 5.35 4.12 0.75
CA THR A 41 4.24 4.74 0.02
C THR A 41 3.05 5.06 0.91
N ALA A 42 2.40 6.19 0.63
CA ALA A 42 1.20 6.62 1.32
C ALA A 42 -0.04 5.89 0.77
N VAL A 43 -0.24 4.61 1.15
CA VAL A 43 -1.42 3.81 0.76
C VAL A 43 -2.38 3.61 1.90
N THR A 44 -3.68 3.49 1.60
CA THR A 44 -4.69 3.23 2.62
C THR A 44 -5.05 1.74 2.69
N PRO A 45 -5.50 1.23 3.86
CA PRO A 45 -5.94 -0.16 3.99
C PRO A 45 -7.05 -0.55 3.00
N ALA A 46 -7.93 0.39 2.64
CA ALA A 46 -9.01 0.17 1.69
C ALA A 46 -8.50 -0.05 0.25
N GLU A 47 -7.51 0.74 -0.19
CA GLU A 47 -6.87 0.54 -1.50
C GLU A 47 -6.15 -0.81 -1.57
N VAL A 48 -5.43 -1.17 -0.50
CA VAL A 48 -4.76 -2.47 -0.41
C VAL A 48 -5.80 -3.60 -0.48
N ALA A 49 -6.87 -3.51 0.30
CA ALA A 49 -7.97 -4.47 0.26
C ALA A 49 -8.58 -4.59 -1.13
N GLU A 50 -8.82 -3.47 -1.82
CA GLU A 50 -9.37 -3.47 -3.18
C GLU A 50 -8.48 -4.27 -4.14
N LYS A 51 -7.14 -4.10 -4.07
CA LYS A 51 -6.22 -4.88 -4.92
C LYS A 51 -6.23 -6.36 -4.56
N LEU A 52 -6.27 -6.69 -3.27
CA LEU A 52 -6.32 -8.07 -2.80
C LEU A 52 -7.63 -8.78 -3.18
N MET A 53 -8.75 -8.06 -3.24
CA MET A 53 -10.07 -8.59 -3.61
C MET A 53 -10.29 -8.67 -5.13
N LYS A 54 -9.38 -8.12 -5.93
CA LYS A 54 -9.56 -8.00 -7.38
C LYS A 54 -9.38 -9.33 -8.11
N ASP A 55 -8.59 -10.23 -7.53
CA ASP A 55 -8.24 -11.52 -8.08
C ASP A 55 -8.31 -12.61 -6.98
N ASP A 56 -8.89 -13.76 -7.30
CA ASP A 56 -8.96 -14.93 -6.39
C ASP A 56 -7.59 -15.62 -6.21
N GLU A 57 -6.69 -15.46 -7.18
CA GLU A 57 -5.35 -16.05 -7.13
C GLU A 57 -4.39 -15.16 -6.35
N VAL A 58 -3.88 -15.68 -5.23
CA VAL A 58 -2.95 -15.01 -4.33
C VAL A 58 -1.76 -14.38 -5.06
N ASP A 59 -1.13 -15.11 -5.97
CA ASP A 59 0.05 -14.62 -6.68
C ASP A 59 -0.28 -13.43 -7.61
N ILE A 60 -1.44 -13.46 -8.26
CA ILE A 60 -1.94 -12.39 -9.13
C ILE A 60 -2.32 -11.17 -8.28
N ALA A 61 -3.08 -11.37 -7.21
CA ALA A 61 -3.50 -10.30 -6.30
C ALA A 61 -2.30 -9.55 -5.69
N LEU A 62 -1.28 -10.30 -5.25
CA LEU A 62 -0.06 -9.70 -4.68
C LEU A 62 0.79 -8.98 -5.74
N LYS A 63 0.93 -9.55 -6.94
CA LYS A 63 1.60 -8.87 -8.06
C LYS A 63 0.89 -7.58 -8.45
N GLY A 64 -0.44 -7.60 -8.55
CA GLY A 64 -1.25 -6.43 -8.85
C GLY A 64 -1.12 -5.34 -7.79
N LEU A 65 -0.98 -5.72 -6.51
CA LEU A 65 -0.69 -4.79 -5.42
C LEU A 65 0.72 -4.19 -5.56
N ILE A 66 1.74 -4.98 -5.87
CA ILE A 66 3.12 -4.48 -6.09
C ILE A 66 3.15 -3.45 -7.22
N ASP A 67 2.51 -3.75 -8.36
CA ASP A 67 2.43 -2.85 -9.50
C ASP A 67 1.77 -1.50 -9.12
N PHE A 68 0.68 -1.58 -8.36
CA PHE A 68 -0.01 -0.41 -7.82
C PHE A 68 0.87 0.41 -6.86
N LEU A 69 1.61 -0.24 -5.97
CA LEU A 69 2.50 0.43 -5.02
C LEU A 69 3.68 1.11 -5.73
N HIS A 70 4.30 0.45 -6.72
CA HIS A 70 5.34 1.06 -7.55
C HIS A 70 4.85 2.27 -8.34
N MET A 71 3.61 2.24 -8.82
CA MET A 71 3.00 3.39 -9.48
C MET A 71 2.86 4.56 -8.50
N LYS A 72 2.38 4.31 -7.28
CA LYS A 72 2.24 5.33 -6.24
C LYS A 72 3.58 5.88 -5.74
N GLU A 73 4.61 5.03 -5.65
CA GLU A 73 5.96 5.43 -5.28
C GLU A 73 6.49 6.49 -6.25
N LYS A 74 6.31 6.28 -7.55
CA LYS A 74 6.70 7.24 -8.58
C LYS A 74 5.92 8.55 -8.50
N GLU A 75 4.62 8.51 -8.20
CA GLU A 75 3.82 9.73 -8.05
C GLU A 75 4.25 10.58 -6.83
N HIS A 76 4.91 9.98 -5.83
CA HIS A 76 5.35 10.67 -4.63
C HIS A 76 6.79 11.23 -4.73
N GLU A 77 7.53 10.89 -5.80
CA GLU A 77 8.91 11.35 -6.03
C GLU A 77 8.97 12.78 -6.62
N ASP A 78 7.87 13.26 -7.22
CA ASP A 78 7.76 14.63 -7.77
C ASP A 78 7.50 15.73 -6.73
N ILE A 79 7.28 15.40 -5.44
CA ILE A 79 6.94 16.38 -4.37
C ILE A 79 8.07 16.53 -3.34
N LYS A 80 9.33 16.56 -3.78
CA LYS A 80 10.49 16.87 -2.91
C LYS A 80 11.33 18.07 -3.33
N VAL A 81 10.91 18.82 -4.35
CA VAL A 81 11.57 20.08 -4.71
C VAL A 81 10.62 21.22 -4.36
N GLU A 82 10.62 21.69 -3.10
CA GLU A 82 10.18 23.03 -2.65
C GLU A 82 10.01 23.07 -1.12
N GLU A 83 11.08 22.86 -0.34
CA GLU A 83 11.16 23.38 1.05
C GLU A 83 12.63 23.71 1.41
N GLU A 84 13.26 24.59 0.63
CA GLU A 84 14.36 25.44 1.11
C GLU A 84 14.12 26.85 0.56
N GLU A 85 14.52 27.87 1.34
CA GLU A 85 14.40 29.33 1.09
C GLU A 85 13.14 30.02 1.62
N ASN A 86 13.08 30.21 2.94
CA ASN A 86 12.73 31.52 3.49
C ASN A 86 13.40 31.74 4.86
N GLU A 87 14.67 32.16 4.84
CA GLU A 87 15.25 33.03 5.88
C GLU A 87 15.30 34.47 5.34
#